data_AF-A0A7C7A3S2-F1
#
_entry.id   AF-A0A7C7A3S2-F1
#
_cell.length_a   1.000
_cell.length_b   1.000
_cell.length_c   1.000
_cell.angle_alpha   90.00
_cell.angle_beta   90.00
_cell.angle_gamma   90.00
#
_symmetry.space_group_name_H-M   'P 1'
#
loop_
_entity.id
_entity.type
_entity.pdbx_description
1 polymer ?
#
loop_
_entity_poly.entity_id
_entity_poly.type
_entity_poly.pdbx_seq_one_letter_code
_entity_poly.pdbx_strand_id
1 'polypeptide(L)'
;MKILSGSRRRGNKNNRQAPGSPAWMTTYGDLITQVLIFFVLLFSLSSVDQNKFDMAMLSLQGSLGIIEGGMTLKEGDFIEAGDIGSFLVSAEEQRELELLEKKVQAIIDEDNLGGIQVNLDERGLLIRFVEGVLFDSAKANIKNDAKAILDKLAPLLIESHRHLRIEGHTDNLPINTQEFPSNWELSTSRAVNGEKLCFST
;
A
#
# COMPACT_ATOMS: atom_id res chain seq x y z
N MET A 1 2.13 -35.21 -110.85
CA MET A 1 2.71 -33.87 -110.64
C MET A 1 2.20 -33.31 -109.31
N LYS A 2 3.11 -32.86 -108.44
CA LYS A 2 2.97 -32.12 -107.15
C LYS A 2 2.51 -32.83 -105.84
N ILE A 3 3.50 -33.02 -104.94
CA ILE A 3 3.65 -32.71 -103.48
C ILE A 3 2.49 -32.98 -102.50
N LEU A 4 2.73 -33.49 -101.28
CA LEU A 4 3.20 -32.77 -100.08
C LEU A 4 3.63 -33.77 -98.96
N SER A 5 4.87 -33.73 -98.46
CA SER A 5 5.33 -33.11 -97.19
C SER A 5 4.69 -33.63 -95.89
N GLY A 6 5.51 -34.16 -94.96
CA GLY A 6 5.07 -34.45 -93.60
C GLY A 6 6.19 -34.94 -92.67
N SER A 7 7.13 -34.06 -92.31
CA SER A 7 8.10 -34.28 -91.23
C SER A 7 7.38 -34.34 -89.88
N ARG A 8 7.58 -35.42 -89.09
CA ARG A 8 7.14 -35.47 -87.68
C ARG A 8 8.33 -35.69 -86.75
N ARG A 9 8.66 -34.59 -86.06
CA ARG A 9 9.68 -34.43 -85.03
C ARG A 9 9.42 -35.32 -83.81
N ARG A 10 10.53 -35.82 -83.28
CA ARG A 10 10.72 -36.55 -82.02
C ARG A 10 10.27 -35.68 -80.83
N GLY A 11 9.27 -36.15 -80.07
CA GLY A 11 8.77 -35.46 -78.89
C GLY A 11 9.60 -35.79 -77.64
N ASN A 12 10.21 -34.76 -77.05
CA ASN A 12 10.88 -34.80 -75.75
C ASN A 12 9.80 -34.85 -74.63
N LYS A 13 9.86 -35.85 -73.75
CA LYS A 13 8.96 -35.96 -72.59
C LYS A 13 9.47 -35.06 -71.47
N ASN A 14 8.93 -33.85 -71.39
CA ASN A 14 9.13 -32.98 -70.24
C ASN A 14 8.34 -33.52 -69.04
N ASN A 15 9.05 -33.80 -67.95
CA ASN A 15 8.55 -34.08 -66.63
C ASN A 15 7.60 -32.95 -66.18
N ARG A 16 6.30 -33.21 -66.10
CA ARG A 16 5.31 -32.24 -65.62
C ARG A 16 5.16 -32.41 -64.11
N GLN A 17 5.98 -31.70 -63.34
CA GLN A 17 5.63 -31.35 -61.97
C GLN A 17 4.30 -30.60 -62.02
N ALA A 18 3.36 -30.95 -61.15
CA ALA A 18 2.11 -30.21 -60.99
C ALA A 18 2.44 -28.71 -60.74
N PRO A 19 1.72 -27.76 -61.37
CA PRO A 19 1.97 -26.35 -61.12
C PRO A 19 1.74 -26.09 -59.63
N GLY A 20 2.82 -25.75 -58.91
CA GLY A 20 2.76 -25.36 -57.51
C GLY A 20 1.91 -24.10 -57.32
N SER A 21 1.57 -23.79 -56.07
CA SER A 21 0.84 -22.57 -55.75
C SER A 21 1.61 -21.33 -56.27
N PRO A 22 0.90 -20.32 -56.81
CA PRO A 22 1.54 -19.10 -57.26
C PRO A 22 2.31 -18.40 -56.13
N ALA A 23 3.50 -17.88 -56.43
CA ALA A 23 4.38 -17.24 -55.43
C ALA A 23 3.74 -16.04 -54.69
N TRP A 24 2.75 -15.38 -55.30
CA TRP A 24 2.00 -14.29 -54.65
C TRP A 24 1.07 -14.78 -53.53
N MET A 25 0.64 -16.04 -53.60
CA MET A 25 -0.26 -16.64 -52.62
C MET A 25 0.45 -16.84 -51.28
N THR A 26 1.74 -17.18 -51.30
CA THR A 26 2.57 -17.32 -50.10
C THR A 26 2.83 -15.98 -49.42
N THR A 27 3.09 -14.91 -50.18
CA THR A 27 3.27 -13.56 -49.61
C THR A 27 1.96 -12.99 -49.08
N TYR A 28 0.84 -13.27 -49.76
CA TYR A 28 -0.48 -12.89 -49.28
C TYR A 28 -0.85 -13.64 -47.99
N GLY A 29 -0.58 -14.94 -47.93
CA GLY A 29 -0.80 -15.75 -46.74
C GLY A 29 0.00 -15.25 -45.54
N ASP A 30 1.28 -14.92 -45.73
CA ASP A 30 2.15 -14.36 -44.69
C ASP A 30 1.61 -13.02 -44.15
N LEU A 31 1.23 -12.09 -45.04
CA LEU A 31 0.64 -10.81 -44.63
C LEU A 31 -0.68 -10.97 -43.86
N ILE A 32 -1.55 -11.89 -44.27
CA ILE A 32 -2.81 -12.16 -43.56
C ILE A 32 -2.52 -12.75 -42.18
N THR A 33 -1.56 -13.67 -42.05
CA THR A 33 -1.16 -14.23 -40.75
C THR A 33 -0.47 -13.21 -39.85
N GLN A 34 0.33 -12.30 -40.40
CA GLN A 34 0.95 -11.20 -39.65
C GLN A 34 -0.11 -10.24 -39.10
N VAL A 35 -1.10 -9.87 -39.92
CA VAL A 35 -2.22 -9.02 -39.49
C VAL A 35 -3.08 -9.76 -38.45
N LEU A 36 -3.34 -11.06 -38.62
CA LEU A 36 -4.08 -11.86 -37.64
C LEU A 36 -3.37 -11.92 -36.28
N ILE A 37 -2.08 -12.25 -36.28
CA ILE A 37 -1.27 -12.30 -35.06
C ILE A 37 -1.20 -10.91 -34.41
N PHE A 38 -1.02 -9.86 -35.21
CA PHE A 38 -1.02 -8.48 -34.73
C PHE A 38 -2.36 -8.08 -34.08
N PHE A 39 -3.50 -8.43 -34.69
CA PHE A 39 -4.82 -8.16 -34.12
C PHE A 39 -5.09 -8.97 -32.84
N VAL A 40 -4.65 -10.23 -32.77
CA VAL A 40 -4.75 -11.04 -31.55
C VAL A 40 -3.90 -10.44 -30.42
N LEU A 41 -2.70 -9.92 -30.74
CA LEU A 41 -1.85 -9.22 -29.77
C LEU A 41 -2.48 -7.89 -29.32
N LEU A 42 -3.04 -7.10 -30.24
CA LEU A 42 -3.76 -5.88 -29.88
C LEU A 42 -5.01 -6.16 -29.04
N PHE A 43 -5.76 -7.21 -29.36
CA PHE A 43 -6.90 -7.66 -28.57
C PHE A 43 -6.47 -8.08 -27.15
N SER A 44 -5.33 -8.76 -27.02
CA SER A 44 -4.75 -9.12 -25.71
C SER A 44 -4.33 -7.90 -24.88
N LEU A 45 -4.02 -6.76 -25.50
CA LEU A 45 -3.66 -5.51 -24.81
C LEU A 45 -4.85 -4.54 -24.68
N SER A 46 -5.97 -4.80 -25.37
CA SER A 46 -7.11 -3.86 -25.44
C SER A 46 -7.94 -3.80 -24.17
N SER A 47 -7.77 -4.74 -23.25
CA SER A 47 -8.36 -4.67 -21.92
C SER A 47 -7.26 -4.80 -20.87
N VAL A 48 -6.32 -3.85 -20.88
CA VAL A 48 -5.58 -3.54 -19.67
C VAL A 48 -6.57 -2.87 -18.72
N ASP A 49 -6.98 -3.63 -17.71
CA ASP A 49 -7.77 -3.16 -16.59
C ASP A 49 -7.00 -2.01 -15.90
N GLN A 50 -7.59 -0.82 -15.85
CA GLN A 50 -6.90 0.37 -15.29
C GLN A 50 -6.43 0.11 -13.86
N ASN A 51 -7.20 -0.69 -13.11
CA ASN A 51 -6.85 -1.08 -11.75
C ASN A 51 -5.54 -1.87 -11.70
N LYS A 52 -5.29 -2.77 -12.67
CA LYS A 52 -4.07 -3.59 -12.74
C LYS A 52 -2.83 -2.79 -13.18
N PHE A 53 -3.02 -1.76 -14.00
CA PHE A 53 -1.93 -0.87 -14.40
C PHE A 53 -1.49 0.04 -13.27
N ASP A 54 -2.46 0.63 -12.55
CA ASP A 54 -2.19 1.47 -11.38
C ASP A 54 -1.48 0.67 -10.30
N MET A 55 -1.94 -0.57 -10.08
CA MET A 55 -1.32 -1.54 -9.19
C MET A 55 0.11 -1.98 -9.58
N ALA A 56 0.36 -2.18 -10.88
CA ALA A 56 1.72 -2.47 -11.37
C ALA A 56 2.65 -1.25 -11.18
N MET A 57 2.13 -0.03 -11.34
CA MET A 57 2.88 1.20 -11.09
C MET A 57 3.18 1.40 -9.60
N LEU A 58 2.23 1.09 -8.72
CA LEU A 58 2.39 1.13 -7.26
C LEU A 58 3.42 0.10 -6.76
N SER A 59 3.41 -1.12 -7.30
CA SER A 59 4.42 -2.14 -6.95
C SER A 59 5.81 -1.82 -7.47
N LEU A 60 5.95 -1.19 -8.65
CA LEU A 60 7.23 -0.70 -9.16
C LEU A 60 7.76 0.49 -8.34
N GLN A 61 6.90 1.40 -7.89
CA GLN A 61 7.29 2.50 -7.00
C GLN A 61 7.70 1.99 -5.61
N GLY A 62 7.04 0.97 -5.08
CA GLY A 62 7.42 0.31 -3.81
C GLY A 62 8.72 -0.52 -3.90
N SER A 63 8.99 -1.14 -5.05
CA SER A 63 10.17 -1.98 -5.30
C SER A 63 11.44 -1.19 -5.67
N LEU A 64 11.29 0.00 -6.27
CA LEU A 64 12.42 0.88 -6.60
C LEU A 64 13.03 1.64 -5.40
N GLY A 65 12.64 1.28 -4.17
CA GLY A 65 13.55 1.25 -3.04
C GLY A 65 14.15 2.60 -2.61
N ILE A 66 13.35 3.67 -2.57
CA ILE A 66 13.69 4.91 -1.84
C ILE A 66 12.42 5.50 -1.20
N ILE A 67 11.72 4.78 -0.32
CA ILE A 67 10.89 5.39 0.74
C ILE A 67 10.95 4.50 1.99
N GLU A 68 11.70 4.94 2.99
CA GLU A 68 11.65 4.45 4.36
C GLU A 68 10.42 5.08 5.02
N GLY A 69 9.30 4.36 5.01
CA GLY A 69 8.07 4.72 5.70
C GLY A 69 7.03 5.47 4.85
N GLY A 70 5.91 4.78 4.59
CA GLY A 70 4.62 5.41 4.30
C GLY A 70 4.04 5.21 2.90
N MET A 71 2.89 4.53 2.89
CA MET A 71 1.78 4.52 1.90
C MET A 71 2.11 3.90 0.52
N THR A 72 1.27 3.07 -0.11
CA THR A 72 -0.19 3.02 -0.24
C THR A 72 -0.56 1.62 -0.75
N LEU A 73 -1.71 1.05 -0.37
CA LEU A 73 -2.46 0.18 -1.29
C LEU A 73 -3.96 0.33 -1.03
N LYS A 74 -4.59 1.02 -1.97
CA LYS A 74 -6.03 1.10 -2.16
C LYS A 74 -6.51 -0.21 -2.76
N GLU A 75 -7.63 -0.69 -2.24
CA GLU A 75 -8.42 -1.86 -2.62
C GLU A 75 -8.42 -2.17 -4.13
N GLY A 76 -8.04 -3.41 -4.47
CA GLY A 76 -8.37 -4.03 -5.75
C GLY A 76 -7.49 -5.26 -6.09
N ASP A 77 -8.13 -6.29 -6.63
CA ASP A 77 -7.64 -7.65 -6.87
C ASP A 77 -6.21 -7.80 -7.40
N PHE A 78 -5.34 -8.40 -6.58
CA PHE A 78 -4.27 -9.26 -7.06
C PHE A 78 -4.56 -10.72 -6.76
N ILE A 79 -4.80 -11.49 -7.81
CA ILE A 79 -4.84 -12.94 -7.75
C ILE A 79 -3.39 -13.43 -7.80
N GLU A 80 -2.80 -13.66 -6.62
CA GLU A 80 -1.67 -14.56 -6.47
C GLU A 80 -1.92 -15.45 -5.24
N ALA A 81 -1.84 -16.77 -5.43
CA ALA A 81 -2.36 -17.79 -4.51
C ALA A 81 -1.66 -17.86 -3.12
N GLY A 82 -0.78 -16.90 -2.80
CA GLY A 82 -0.19 -16.68 -1.48
C GLY A 82 -0.71 -15.44 -0.73
N ASP A 83 -1.46 -14.55 -1.38
CA ASP A 83 -1.85 -13.22 -0.86
C ASP A 83 -3.18 -13.20 -0.07
N ILE A 84 -3.93 -14.31 -0.07
CA ILE A 84 -5.15 -14.45 0.73
C ILE A 84 -4.82 -14.37 2.24
N GLY A 85 -3.64 -14.84 2.65
CA GLY A 85 -3.18 -14.75 4.04
C GLY A 85 -2.90 -13.31 4.47
N SER A 86 -2.17 -12.54 3.67
CA SER A 86 -1.85 -11.13 3.94
C SER A 86 -3.09 -10.24 3.93
N PHE A 87 -4.03 -10.48 3.00
CA PHE A 87 -5.29 -9.74 2.95
C PHE A 87 -6.20 -10.04 4.15
N LEU A 88 -6.35 -11.32 4.53
CA LEU A 88 -7.13 -11.70 5.72
C LEU A 88 -6.49 -11.16 7.02
N VAL A 89 -5.16 -11.19 7.12
CA VAL A 89 -4.41 -10.61 8.24
C VAL A 89 -4.64 -9.11 8.32
N SER A 90 -4.60 -8.38 7.20
CA SER A 90 -4.85 -6.93 7.18
C SER A 90 -6.29 -6.57 7.56
N ALA A 91 -7.29 -7.34 7.09
CA ALA A 91 -8.69 -7.09 7.44
C ALA A 91 -9.02 -7.42 8.90
N GLU A 92 -8.39 -8.46 9.47
CA GLU A 92 -8.54 -8.81 10.87
C GLU A 92 -7.84 -7.78 11.77
N GLU A 93 -6.61 -7.38 11.43
CA GLU A 93 -5.88 -6.31 12.12
C GLU A 93 -6.64 -4.98 12.10
N GLN A 94 -7.26 -4.62 10.98
CA GLN A 94 -8.07 -3.40 10.86
C GLN A 94 -9.28 -3.45 11.79
N ARG A 95 -9.99 -4.58 11.85
CA ARG A 95 -11.11 -4.77 12.78
C ARG A 95 -10.66 -4.71 14.24
N GLU A 96 -9.51 -5.29 14.57
CA GLU A 96 -8.95 -5.20 15.91
C GLU A 96 -8.63 -3.76 16.31
N LEU A 97 -8.05 -2.96 15.39
CA LEU A 97 -7.77 -1.54 15.62
C LEU A 97 -9.05 -0.72 15.80
N GLU A 98 -10.09 -0.96 15.00
CA GLU A 98 -11.40 -0.33 15.16
C GLU A 98 -12.08 -0.72 16.48
N LEU A 99 -11.94 -1.97 16.92
CA LEU A 99 -12.44 -2.43 18.22
C LEU A 99 -11.67 -1.77 19.37
N LEU A 100 -10.35 -1.64 19.23
CA LEU A 100 -9.51 -0.97 20.21
C LEU A 100 -9.86 0.53 20.31
N GLU A 101 -10.02 1.21 19.18
CA GLU A 101 -10.47 2.60 19.12
C GLU A 101 -11.80 2.78 19.88
N LYS A 102 -12.79 1.93 19.60
CA LYS A 102 -14.09 1.97 20.29
C LYS A 102 -13.97 1.74 21.80
N LYS A 103 -13.11 0.81 22.24
CA LYS A 103 -12.86 0.57 23.67
C LYS A 103 -12.23 1.79 24.34
N VAL A 104 -11.24 2.39 23.68
CA VAL A 104 -10.57 3.60 24.19
C VAL A 104 -11.55 4.78 24.24
N GLN A 105 -12.36 4.97 23.20
CA GLN A 105 -13.35 6.04 23.16
C GLN A 105 -14.41 5.88 24.26
N ALA A 106 -14.86 4.65 24.52
CA ALA A 106 -15.82 4.39 25.60
C ALA A 106 -15.29 4.79 26.99
N ILE A 107 -14.00 4.53 27.27
CA ILE A 107 -13.36 4.94 28.54
C ILE A 107 -13.29 6.48 28.65
N ILE A 108 -12.97 7.15 27.54
CA ILE A 108 -12.87 8.61 27.49
C ILE A 108 -14.24 9.26 27.74
N ASP A 109 -15.29 8.72 27.13
CA ASP A 109 -16.66 9.21 27.26
C ASP A 109 -17.23 8.95 28.67
N GLU A 110 -16.93 7.80 29.29
CA GLU A 110 -17.40 7.44 30.63
C GLU A 110 -16.85 8.40 31.71
N ASP A 111 -15.57 8.74 31.62
CA ASP A 111 -14.89 9.59 32.61
C ASP A 111 -15.03 11.11 32.33
N ASN A 112 -15.75 11.52 31.27
CA ASN A 112 -15.82 12.91 30.80
C ASN A 112 -14.44 13.55 30.64
N LEU A 113 -13.49 12.82 30.06
CA LEU A 113 -12.10 13.28 29.94
C LEU A 113 -11.98 14.29 28.81
N GLY A 114 -12.26 15.55 29.14
CA GLY A 114 -12.09 16.68 28.23
C GLY A 114 -10.64 16.80 27.77
N GLY A 115 -10.45 16.92 26.46
CA GLY A 115 -9.13 17.19 25.87
C GLY A 115 -8.33 15.94 25.48
N ILE A 116 -8.95 14.77 25.34
CA ILE A 116 -8.35 13.60 24.67
C ILE A 116 -9.01 13.43 23.31
N GLN A 117 -8.21 13.23 22.27
CA GLN A 117 -8.65 12.97 20.91
C GLN A 117 -8.08 11.64 20.45
N VAL A 118 -8.95 10.76 19.97
CA VAL A 118 -8.56 9.47 19.41
C VAL A 118 -8.88 9.50 17.93
N ASN A 119 -7.92 9.12 17.10
CA ASN A 119 -8.11 8.97 15.67
C ASN A 119 -7.42 7.69 15.20
N LEU A 120 -8.06 7.00 14.27
CA LEU A 120 -7.43 5.92 13.52
C LEU A 120 -6.84 6.50 12.22
N ASP A 121 -5.54 6.31 12.01
CA ASP A 121 -4.85 6.67 10.77
C ASP A 121 -4.17 5.41 10.18
N GLU A 122 -3.61 5.52 8.98
CA GLU A 122 -2.91 4.43 8.29
C GLU A 122 -1.73 3.85 9.10
N ARG A 123 -1.22 4.62 10.07
CA ARG A 123 -0.14 4.23 10.99
C ARG A 123 -0.63 3.51 12.25
N GLY A 124 -1.94 3.43 12.47
CA GLY A 124 -2.58 2.83 13.64
C GLY A 124 -3.37 3.82 14.48
N LEU A 125 -3.59 3.46 15.75
CA LEU A 125 -4.39 4.23 16.69
C LEU A 125 -3.58 5.41 17.27
N LEU A 126 -3.99 6.64 16.97
CA LEU A 126 -3.38 7.86 17.48
C LEU A 126 -4.21 8.42 18.64
N ILE A 127 -3.63 8.42 19.85
CA ILE A 127 -4.21 9.01 21.05
C ILE A 127 -3.48 10.33 21.34
N ARG A 128 -4.18 11.44 21.18
CA ARG A 128 -3.66 12.79 21.39
C ARG A 128 -4.25 13.41 22.64
N PHE A 129 -3.38 13.87 23.53
CA PHE A 129 -3.76 14.65 24.70
C PHE A 129 -3.54 16.14 24.41
N VAL A 130 -4.59 16.94 24.59
CA VAL A 130 -4.53 18.40 24.47
C VAL A 130 -3.70 18.95 25.65
N GLU A 131 -3.09 20.11 25.42
CA GLU A 131 -2.29 20.80 26.43
C GLU A 131 -3.10 21.09 27.71
N GLY A 132 -2.46 20.93 28.87
CA GLY A 132 -3.10 21.12 30.18
C GLY A 132 -3.80 19.88 30.76
N VAL A 133 -4.00 18.83 29.96
CA VAL A 133 -4.58 17.55 30.43
C VAL A 133 -3.55 16.75 31.23
N LEU A 134 -2.38 16.48 30.65
CA LEU A 134 -1.35 15.64 31.27
C LEU A 134 -0.45 16.40 32.27
N PHE A 135 -0.18 17.67 31.98
CA PHE A 135 0.81 18.47 32.69
C PHE A 135 0.28 19.88 32.98
N ASP A 136 0.70 20.46 34.10
CA ASP A 136 0.57 21.89 34.32
C ASP A 136 1.51 22.67 33.38
N SER A 137 1.20 23.96 33.18
CA SER A 137 2.07 24.87 32.42
C SER A 137 3.50 24.89 33.00
N ALA A 138 4.49 24.79 32.12
CA ALA A 138 5.94 24.75 32.42
C ALA A 138 6.40 23.65 33.41
N LYS A 139 5.58 22.63 33.69
CA LYS A 139 5.98 21.47 34.50
C LYS A 139 6.05 20.19 33.67
N ALA A 140 6.91 19.28 34.11
CA ALA A 140 7.03 17.92 33.57
C ALA A 140 6.39 16.84 34.47
N ASN A 141 5.86 17.21 35.64
CA ASN A 141 5.20 16.26 36.53
C ASN A 141 3.75 16.00 36.06
N ILE A 142 3.38 14.73 35.98
CA ILE A 142 2.06 14.29 35.52
C ILE A 142 1.03 14.55 36.62
N LYS A 143 -0.10 15.16 36.25
CA LYS A 143 -1.23 15.42 37.16
C LYS A 143 -1.83 14.11 37.68
N ASN A 144 -2.33 14.09 38.91
CA ASN A 144 -2.96 12.90 39.48
C ASN A 144 -4.17 12.43 38.66
N ASP A 145 -4.96 13.38 38.14
CA ASP A 145 -6.09 13.08 37.26
C ASP A 145 -5.61 12.39 35.97
N ALA A 146 -4.50 12.86 35.40
CA ALA A 146 -3.91 12.24 34.21
C ALA A 146 -3.33 10.84 34.49
N LYS A 147 -2.86 10.57 35.71
CA LYS A 147 -2.47 9.21 36.11
C LYS A 147 -3.65 8.26 36.11
N ALA A 148 -4.78 8.66 36.69
CA ALA A 148 -5.98 7.84 36.70
C ALA A 148 -6.48 7.47 35.30
N ILE A 149 -6.29 8.37 34.32
CA ILE A 149 -6.61 8.12 32.91
C ILE A 149 -5.64 7.09 32.31
N LEU A 150 -4.34 7.32 32.48
CA LEU A 150 -3.31 6.44 31.92
C LEU A 150 -3.37 5.05 32.54
N ASP A 151 -3.71 4.91 33.83
CA ASP A 151 -3.91 3.62 34.49
C ASP A 151 -5.10 2.82 33.91
N LYS A 152 -6.10 3.50 33.33
CA LYS A 152 -7.22 2.84 32.63
C LYS A 152 -6.87 2.45 31.19
N LEU A 153 -6.05 3.26 30.51
CA LEU A 153 -5.65 3.04 29.13
C LEU A 153 -4.49 2.03 29.00
N ALA A 154 -3.53 2.05 29.92
CA ALA A 154 -2.32 1.23 29.87
C ALA A 154 -2.62 -0.27 29.75
N PRO A 155 -3.55 -0.87 30.52
CA PRO A 155 -3.88 -2.30 30.37
C PRO A 155 -4.37 -2.66 28.96
N LEU A 156 -5.21 -1.83 28.34
CA LEU A 156 -5.72 -2.05 26.98
C LEU A 156 -4.61 -1.96 25.93
N LEU A 157 -3.69 -1.01 26.11
CA LEU A 157 -2.57 -0.82 25.19
C LEU A 157 -1.55 -1.96 25.31
N ILE A 158 -1.30 -2.45 26.53
CA ILE A 158 -0.39 -3.59 26.79
C ILE A 158 -0.99 -4.90 26.25
N GLU A 159 -2.29 -5.15 26.48
CA GLU A 159 -2.99 -6.34 25.98
C GLU A 159 -3.00 -6.42 24.46
N SER A 160 -2.94 -5.28 23.76
CA SER A 160 -2.90 -5.24 22.30
C SER A 160 -1.60 -5.81 21.69
N HIS A 161 -0.53 -5.99 22.48
CA HIS A 161 0.80 -6.46 22.04
C HIS A 161 1.40 -5.69 20.84
N ARG A 162 0.94 -4.47 20.57
CA ARG A 162 1.39 -3.63 19.44
C ARG A 162 2.56 -2.74 19.85
N HIS A 163 3.31 -2.25 18.85
CA HIS A 163 4.40 -1.31 19.10
C HIS A 163 3.83 0.05 19.53
N LEU A 164 4.16 0.47 20.75
CA LEU A 164 3.74 1.76 21.30
C LEU A 164 4.84 2.80 21.09
N ARG A 165 4.46 3.97 20.59
CA ARG A 165 5.33 5.13 20.44
C ARG A 165 4.73 6.30 21.22
N ILE A 166 5.53 6.91 22.09
CA ILE A 166 5.12 8.04 22.93
C ILE A 166 5.92 9.26 22.49
N GLU A 167 5.22 10.32 22.08
CA GLU A 167 5.83 11.59 21.63
C GLU A 167 5.33 12.74 22.51
N GLY A 168 6.24 13.62 22.94
CA GLY A 168 5.93 14.77 23.77
C GLY A 168 6.16 16.08 23.02
N HIS A 169 5.10 16.87 22.79
CA HIS A 169 5.22 18.22 22.24
C HIS A 169 5.12 19.28 23.33
N THR A 170 5.97 20.30 23.25
CA THR A 170 5.89 21.55 24.04
C THR A 170 5.62 22.71 23.10
N ASP A 171 4.85 23.69 23.55
CA ASP A 171 4.51 24.89 22.78
C ASP A 171 5.76 25.69 22.35
N ASN A 172 5.59 26.57 21.35
CA ASN A 172 6.63 27.41 20.77
C ASN A 172 6.98 28.64 21.64
N LEU A 173 6.26 28.87 22.75
CA LEU A 173 6.59 29.92 23.69
C LEU A 173 7.90 29.58 24.42
N PRO A 174 8.93 30.44 24.38
CA PRO A 174 10.21 30.14 25.00
C PRO A 174 10.05 30.10 26.53
N ILE A 175 10.37 28.94 27.13
CA ILE A 175 10.50 28.81 28.58
C ILE A 175 11.95 29.03 29.00
N ASN A 176 12.14 29.61 30.18
CA ASN A 176 13.44 29.71 30.82
C ASN A 176 13.23 29.65 32.34
N THR A 177 13.17 28.44 32.88
CA THR A 177 13.06 28.20 34.32
C THR A 177 14.35 27.55 34.82
N GLN A 178 14.60 27.59 36.14
CA GLN A 178 15.77 26.91 36.71
C GLN A 178 15.77 25.40 36.47
N GLU A 179 14.59 24.81 36.33
CA GLU A 179 14.39 23.38 36.10
C GLU A 179 14.44 23.02 34.60
N PHE A 180 13.91 23.88 33.74
CA PHE A 180 13.88 23.69 32.28
C PHE A 180 14.41 24.94 31.56
N PRO A 181 15.69 24.93 31.16
CA PRO A 181 16.32 26.06 30.48
C PRO A 181 15.84 26.25 29.03
N SER A 182 15.29 25.21 28.39
CA SER A 182 14.62 25.32 27.09
C SER A 182 13.46 24.35 26.91
N ASN A 183 12.67 24.56 25.85
CA ASN A 183 11.52 23.73 25.50
C ASN A 183 11.94 22.29 25.15
N TRP A 184 13.17 22.08 24.68
CA TRP A 184 13.70 20.75 24.36
C TRP A 184 13.84 19.87 25.61
N GLU A 185 14.39 20.42 26.70
CA GLU A 185 14.50 19.67 27.96
C GLU A 185 13.13 19.36 28.55
N LEU A 186 12.17 20.28 28.44
CA LEU A 186 10.81 20.06 28.92
C LEU A 186 10.08 18.98 28.11
N SER A 187 10.16 19.01 26.77
CA SER A 187 9.55 18.00 25.89
C SER A 187 10.10 16.61 26.17
N THR A 188 11.44 16.49 26.26
CA THR A 188 12.11 15.22 26.56
C THR A 188 11.69 14.69 27.93
N SER A 189 11.66 15.55 28.96
CA SER A 189 11.26 15.17 30.31
C SER A 189 9.80 14.73 30.39
N ARG A 190 8.89 15.40 29.66
CA ARG A 190 7.47 15.02 29.56
C ARG A 190 7.28 13.68 28.88
N ALA A 191 7.99 13.42 27.78
CA ALA A 191 7.93 12.14 27.07
C ALA A 191 8.40 10.98 27.97
N VAL A 192 9.54 11.15 28.64
CA VAL A 192 10.11 10.14 29.56
C VAL A 192 9.18 9.88 30.75
N ASN A 193 8.58 10.91 31.33
CA ASN A 193 7.64 10.72 32.43
C ASN A 193 6.35 10.03 31.98
N GLY A 194 5.86 10.32 30.77
CA GLY A 194 4.72 9.63 30.18
C GLY A 194 5.00 8.14 29.94
N GLU A 195 6.17 7.83 29.38
CA GLU A 195 6.62 6.45 29.19
C GLU A 195 6.71 5.68 30.52
N LYS A 196 7.42 6.25 31.51
CA LYS A 196 7.56 5.62 32.83
C LYS A 196 6.23 5.27 33.46
N LEU A 197 5.22 6.12 33.29
CA LEU A 197 3.91 5.90 33.87
C LEU A 197 3.11 4.83 33.10
N CYS A 198 3.16 4.84 31.77
CA CYS A 198 2.52 3.80 30.95
C CYS A 198 3.06 2.39 31.23
N PHE A 199 4.32 2.26 31.67
CA PHE A 199 4.98 0.97 31.90
C PHE A 199 5.23 0.63 33.38
N SER A 200 4.81 1.47 34.33
CA SER A 200 4.95 1.17 35.77
C SER A 200 3.71 0.52 36.41
N THR A 201 2.61 0.45 35.68
CA THR A 201 1.33 -0.13 36.11
C THR A 201 1.14 -1.47 35.41
#